data_AF-A0A2D6SWH9-F1
#
_entry.id   AF-A0A2D6SWH9-F1
#
_cell.length_a   1.000
_cell.length_b   1.000
_cell.length_c   1.000
_cell.angle_alpha   90.00
_cell.angle_beta   90.00
_cell.angle_gamma   90.00
#
_symmetry.space_group_name_H-M   'P 1'
#
loop_
_entity.id
_entity.type
_entity.pdbx_description
1 polymer ?
#
loop_
_entity_poly.entity_id
_entity_poly.type
_entity_poly.pdbx_seq_one_letter_code
_entity_poly.pdbx_strand_id
1 'polypeptide(L)' 'MNCPNCGGRSFRIEVRFRGLVACEFQRGDQFEIVEPANLTSEWEDDSSCSCMDCVWDGTVGDARTK' A
#
# COMPACT_ATOMS: atom_id res chain seq x y z
N MET A 1 2.06 1.22 15.13
CA MET A 1 3.09 2.13 14.58
C MET A 1 2.89 3.49 15.21
N ASN A 2 3.96 4.18 15.58
CA ASN A 2 3.93 5.55 16.10
C ASN A 2 4.88 6.40 15.26
N CYS A 3 4.51 7.64 14.95
CA CYS A 3 5.33 8.49 14.11
C CYS A 3 6.61 8.83 14.87
N PRO A 4 7.81 8.61 14.29
CA PRO A 4 9.06 8.85 15.00
C PRO A 4 9.31 10.32 15.30
N ASN A 5 8.60 11.23 14.63
CA ASN A 5 8.72 12.68 14.78
C ASN A 5 7.75 13.25 15.82
N CYS A 6 6.44 12.97 15.71
CA CYS A 6 5.42 13.57 16.58
C CYS A 6 4.70 12.60 17.53
N GLY A 7 4.96 11.29 17.43
CA GLY A 7 4.25 10.26 18.20
C GLY A 7 2.82 9.96 17.73
N GLY A 8 2.34 10.62 16.66
CA GLY A 8 1.03 10.39 16.05
C GLY A 8 0.84 8.97 15.52
N ARG A 9 -0.42 8.55 15.36
CA ARG A 9 -0.79 7.17 14.96
C ARG A 9 -1.52 7.09 13.62
N SER A 10 -1.79 8.23 13.01
CA SER A 10 -2.48 8.33 11.73
C SER A 10 -1.47 8.36 10.59
N PHE A 11 -1.54 7.40 9.67
CA PHE A 11 -0.62 7.27 8.55
C PHE A 11 -1.36 7.04 7.24
N ARG A 12 -0.83 7.62 6.17
CA ARG A 12 -1.07 7.18 4.80
C ARG A 12 0.02 6.20 4.42
N ILE A 13 -0.35 5.02 3.93
CA ILE A 13 0.59 3.96 3.52
C ILE A 13 0.31 3.65 2.06
N GLU A 14 1.36 3.54 1.26
CA GLU A 14 1.26 3.02 -0.10
C GLU A 14 1.08 1.50 -0.04
N VAL A 15 -0.06 1.03 -0.55
CA VAL A 15 -0.42 -0.39 -0.53
C VAL A 15 -0.10 -0.99 -1.89
N ARG A 16 0.62 -2.11 -1.89
CA ARG A 16 0.81 -2.94 -3.09
C ARG A 16 -0.27 -4.01 -3.11
N PHE A 17 -0.95 -4.17 -4.24
CA PHE A 17 -1.93 -5.24 -4.42
C PHE A 17 -1.22 -6.47 -5.00
N ARG A 18 -1.37 -7.62 -4.34
CA ARG A 18 -0.95 -8.92 -4.89
C ARG A 18 -2.21 -9.73 -5.22
N GLY A 19 -2.25 -10.30 -6.42
CA GLY A 19 -3.37 -11.14 -6.85
C GLY A 19 -3.23 -11.61 -8.30
N LEU A 20 -4.08 -12.57 -8.67
CA LEU A 20 -4.21 -13.01 -10.06
C LEU A 20 -5.16 -12.05 -10.79
N VAL A 21 -4.70 -11.52 -11.91
CA VAL A 21 -5.53 -10.69 -12.79
C VAL A 21 -6.06 -11.59 -13.91
N ALA A 22 -7.38 -11.62 -14.09
CA ALA A 22 -7.97 -12.29 -15.24
C ALA A 22 -7.77 -11.42 -16.47
N CYS A 23 -7.20 -11.96 -17.55
CA CYS A 23 -7.10 -11.26 -18.82
C CYS A 23 -8.17 -11.79 -19.76
N GLU A 24 -9.04 -10.92 -20.25
CA GLU A 24 -9.94 -11.26 -21.37
C GLU A 24 -9.38 -10.71 -22.67
N PHE A 25 -9.32 -11.55 -23.70
CA PHE A 25 -9.01 -11.12 -25.05
C PHE A 25 -10.32 -10.90 -25.80
N GLN A 26 -10.71 -9.64 -26.02
CA GLN A 26 -11.88 -9.30 -26.83
C GLN A 26 -11.44 -8.67 -28.15
N ARG A 27 -11.83 -9.28 -29.27
CA ARG A 27 -11.62 -8.74 -30.63
C ARG A 27 -10.16 -8.42 -30.99
N GLY A 28 -9.19 -9.10 -30.37
CA GLY A 28 -7.76 -8.89 -30.62
C GLY A 28 -7.08 -7.94 -29.64
N ASP A 29 -7.84 -7.28 -28.76
CA ASP A 29 -7.33 -6.43 -27.70
C ASP A 29 -7.34 -7.19 -26.36
N GLN A 30 -6.26 -7.05 -25.58
CA GLN A 30 -6.12 -7.62 -24.24
C GLN A 30 -6.70 -6.63 -23.20
N PHE A 31 -7.72 -7.05 -22.47
CA PHE A 31 -8.28 -6.31 -21.35
C PHE A 31 -7.89 -6.99 -20.04
N GLU A 32 -7.20 -6.25 -19.17
CA GLU A 32 -6.94 -6.68 -17.80
C GLU A 32 -8.20 -6.45 -16.96
N ILE A 33 -8.84 -7.54 -16.52
CA ILE A 33 -9.95 -7.50 -15.59
C ILE A 33 -9.39 -7.80 -14.19
N VAL A 34 -9.20 -6.72 -13.43
CA VAL A 34 -8.82 -6.81 -12.02
C VAL A 34 -10.10 -7.05 -11.21
N GLU A 35 -10.36 -8.29 -10.82
CA GLU A 35 -11.44 -8.60 -9.89
C GLU A 35 -11.00 -8.28 -8.45
N PRO A 36 -11.62 -7.27 -7.77
CA PRO A 36 -11.16 -6.81 -6.47
C PRO A 36 -11.26 -7.88 -5.37
N ALA A 37 -12.14 -8.87 -5.54
CA ALA A 37 -12.38 -9.92 -4.56
C ALA A 37 -11.16 -10.85 -4.34
N ASN A 38 -10.20 -10.86 -5.26
CA ASN A 38 -9.01 -11.71 -5.21
C ASN A 38 -7.72 -10.93 -4.92
N LEU A 39 -7.81 -9.64 -4.62
CA LEU A 39 -6.64 -8.83 -4.27
C LEU A 39 -6.44 -8.84 -2.76
N THR A 40 -5.28 -9.33 -2.30
CA THR A 40 -4.85 -9.07 -0.93
C THR A 40 -4.13 -7.73 -0.90
N SER A 41 -4.64 -6.81 -0.06
CA SER A 41 -3.97 -5.56 0.24
C SER A 41 -2.92 -5.82 1.32
N GLU A 42 -1.64 -5.71 0.97
CA GLU A 42 -0.53 -5.93 1.89
C GLU A 42 0.41 -4.73 1.87
N TRP A 43 1.06 -4.49 3.01
CA TRP A 43 2.17 -3.54 3.13
C TRP A 43 3.30 -4.20 3.90
N GLU A 44 4.51 -3.98 3.41
CA GLU A 44 5.76 -4.51 3.96
C GLU A 44 6.53 -3.39 4.68
N ASP A 45 7.61 -3.73 5.38
CA ASP A 45 8.37 -2.73 6.16
C ASP A 45 9.04 -1.68 5.25
N ASP A 46 9.30 -2.01 3.98
CA ASP A 46 9.84 -1.10 2.96
C ASP A 46 8.77 -0.16 2.37
N SER A 47 7.49 -0.36 2.70
CA SER A 47 6.39 0.38 2.08
C SER A 47 6.41 1.83 2.53
N SER A 48 6.30 2.74 1.55
CA SER A 48 6.27 4.18 1.79
C SER A 48 5.11 4.54 2.70
N CYS A 49 5.36 5.41 3.68
CA CYS A 49 4.33 5.91 4.57
C CYS A 49 4.56 7.37 4.95
N SER A 50 3.46 8.08 5.20
CA SER A 50 3.46 9.48 5.62
C SER A 50 2.57 9.65 6.85
N CYS A 51 3.07 10.31 7.90
CA CYS A 51 2.26 10.68 9.06
C CYS A 51 1.29 11.81 8.71
N MET A 52 0.02 11.62 8.99
CA MET A 52 -1.01 12.63 8.69
C MET A 52 -0.99 13.82 9.65
N ASP A 53 -0.38 13.68 10.83
CA ASP A 53 -0.39 14.72 11.87
C ASP A 53 0.75 15.72 11.71
N CYS A 54 1.93 15.28 11.25
CA CYS A 54 3.12 16.12 11.11
C CYS A 54 3.80 16.08 9.73
N VAL A 55 3.21 15.35 8.77
CA VAL A 55 3.73 15.23 7.40
C VAL A 55 5.15 14.65 7.36
N TRP A 56 5.52 13.83 8.35
CA TRP A 56 6.74 13.04 8.28
C TRP A 56 6.60 11.97 7.20
N ASP A 57 7.62 11.81 6.36
CA ASP A 57 7.71 10.81 5.31
C ASP A 57 8.83 9.80 5.62
N GLY A 58 8.56 8.52 5.40
CA GLY A 58 9.52 7.43 5.60
C GLY A 58 8.91 6.08 5.24
N THR A 59 9.39 5.02 5.90
CA THR A 59 8.89 3.66 5.67
C THR A 59 8.07 3.12 6.85
N VAL A 60 7.24 2.11 6.60
CA VAL A 60 6.53 1.36 7.64
C VAL A 60 7.51 0.83 8.71
N GLY A 61 8.69 0.36 8.31
CA GLY A 61 9.75 -0.12 9.20
C GLY A 61 10.26 0.97 10.16
N ASP A 62 10.46 2.19 9.66
CA ASP A 62 10.88 3.34 10.48
C ASP A 62 9.85 3.68 11.57
N ALA A 63 8.55 3.47 11.28
CA ALA A 63 7.44 3.74 12.20
C ALA A 63 7.13 2.58 13.17
N ARG A 64 7.74 1.41 12.98
CA ARG A 64 7.59 0.20 13.83
C ARG A 64 8.69 0.04 14.87
N THR A 65 9.88 0.57 14.61
CA THR A 65 11.11 0.36 15.41
C THR A 65 11.22 1.24 16.67
N LYS A 66 10.19 2.04 17.00
CA LYS A 66 10.13 2.87 18.22
C LYS A 66 9.05 2.43 19.21
#